data_AF-A0A0D2MVQ1-F1
#
_entry.id   AF-A0A0D2MVQ1-F1
#
_cell.length_a   1.000
_cell.length_b   1.000
_cell.length_c   1.000
_cell.angle_alpha   90.00
_cell.angle_beta   90.00
_cell.angle_gamma   90.00
#
_symmetry.space_group_name_H-M   'P 1'
#
loop_
_entity.id
_entity.type
_entity.pdbx_description
1 polymer ?
#
loop_
_entity_poly.entity_id
_entity_poly.type
_entity_poly.pdbx_seq_one_letter_code
_entity_poly.pdbx_strand_id
1 'polypeptide(L)'
;MIYELEMPYFLQLQPGGFRYRIHVWIDEAAESTRVDYNDGQQQSLFIKATGPSSGPLAAPALPDLSAAGWVSAGPSVVAGRAATLWQRRDVKGQKVSSYAFYVAADDGAPLRLHAVGTDILEGSHYDEYSFTFHSFARGPIHPKIFSVPSICNDTADDDASANTDSQNAEEAAAAALVLPGALPDADRVHYSAFAAAFGRAHDTAAQLAARLAAFSASKAKVATHNAGVAAGGPGAPKHTLALTHLADYTPDELERYATPRKWNRRHGRINLDSPRKPVGSFKATMTKEQLPRFFDWRGTPADVAVKDQAQCGSCWAFSATGSLEGAWYTHTGQSRSFSEQQLIDCAWDEGGHGCDGGDVRSAFDYVTAAGGAATTAAYPYAGLVGLCRDNTTAKEGIFDGFVRVDQDDESVMEALMRHGPLAIGIDADYDFGLYSEGVYYEHRCTTRPSRLNHAVVLVGWGEREGEGYWIVRNTWSSLWGQDGYILMARGGNDCGVASDAVFAKVADKFVVPGAQDSAMALGIARGRALQEQEERREEARRARAEGPERS
;
A
#
# COMPACT_ATOMS: atom_id res chain seq x y z
N MET A 1 -23.14 8.69 -13.01
CA MET A 1 -23.35 8.42 -11.58
C MET A 1 -22.41 9.28 -10.75
N ILE A 2 -22.77 9.55 -9.49
CA ILE A 2 -21.92 10.26 -8.53
C ILE A 2 -21.86 9.41 -7.27
N TYR A 3 -20.66 9.05 -6.84
CA TYR A 3 -20.42 8.35 -5.58
C TYR A 3 -19.32 9.02 -4.79
N GLU A 4 -19.32 8.77 -3.49
CA GLU A 4 -18.27 9.18 -2.57
C GLU A 4 -17.46 7.94 -2.20
N LEU A 5 -16.18 7.91 -2.58
CA LEU A 5 -15.21 6.90 -2.14
C LEU A 5 -14.57 7.36 -0.84
N GLU A 6 -14.52 6.46 0.12
CA GLU A 6 -13.88 6.62 1.41
C GLU A 6 -13.09 5.35 1.76
N MET A 7 -11.97 5.51 2.47
CA MET A 7 -11.32 4.40 3.16
C MET A 7 -11.61 4.53 4.65
N PRO A 8 -12.55 3.75 5.24
CA PRO A 8 -12.99 3.95 6.62
C PRO A 8 -11.88 3.86 7.66
N TYR A 9 -10.92 2.94 7.49
CA TYR A 9 -9.72 2.90 8.34
C TYR A 9 -8.94 4.22 8.25
N PHE A 10 -8.75 4.72 7.04
CA PHE A 10 -8.07 5.98 6.79
C PHE A 10 -8.83 7.17 7.40
N LEU A 11 -10.16 7.20 7.32
CA LEU A 11 -11.00 8.24 7.93
C LEU A 11 -10.97 8.21 9.46
N GLN A 12 -10.76 7.06 10.10
CA GLN A 12 -10.55 6.98 11.54
C GLN A 12 -9.22 7.66 11.94
N LEU A 13 -8.19 7.50 11.12
CA LEU A 13 -6.88 8.12 11.34
C LEU A 13 -6.84 9.59 10.90
N GLN A 14 -7.59 9.93 9.86
CA GLN A 14 -7.62 11.21 9.17
C GLN A 14 -9.08 11.62 8.89
N PRO A 15 -9.81 12.25 9.83
CA PRO A 15 -11.26 12.52 9.73
C PRO A 15 -11.76 13.41 8.57
N GLY A 16 -10.88 13.79 7.64
CA GLY A 16 -11.22 14.44 6.36
C GLY A 16 -10.32 14.01 5.19
N GLY A 17 -9.53 12.95 5.35
CA GLY A 17 -8.60 12.43 4.34
C GLY A 17 -9.24 11.34 3.48
N PHE A 18 -8.74 11.18 2.26
CA PHE A 18 -9.14 10.13 1.31
C PHE A 18 -10.67 9.98 1.16
N ARG A 19 -11.37 11.12 1.03
CA ARG A 19 -12.79 11.21 0.66
C ARG A 19 -12.90 11.86 -0.71
N TYR A 20 -13.24 11.08 -1.71
CA TYR A 20 -13.39 11.56 -3.09
C TYR A 20 -14.84 11.55 -3.51
N ARG A 21 -15.38 12.72 -3.87
CA ARG A 21 -16.62 12.74 -4.65
C ARG A 21 -16.27 12.50 -6.11
N ILE A 22 -16.63 11.34 -6.60
CA ILE A 22 -16.31 10.88 -7.93
C ILE A 22 -17.56 10.99 -8.80
N HIS A 23 -17.41 11.71 -9.90
CA HIS A 23 -18.44 11.82 -10.93
C HIS A 23 -18.01 10.97 -12.10
N VAL A 24 -18.84 9.98 -12.46
CA VAL A 24 -18.59 9.10 -13.60
C VAL A 24 -19.69 9.30 -14.64
N TRP A 25 -19.29 9.57 -15.88
CA TRP A 25 -20.18 9.57 -17.04
C TRP A 25 -19.69 8.49 -17.99
N ILE A 26 -20.62 7.64 -18.43
CA ILE A 26 -20.36 6.60 -19.42
C ILE A 26 -21.23 6.93 -20.62
N ASP A 27 -20.60 7.17 -21.76
CA ASP A 27 -21.25 7.30 -23.06
C ASP A 27 -20.96 6.03 -23.86
N GLU A 28 -21.92 5.09 -23.83
CA GLU A 28 -21.82 3.81 -24.55
C GLU A 28 -21.77 4.01 -26.06
N ALA A 29 -22.44 5.05 -26.59
CA ALA A 29 -22.46 5.31 -28.03
C ALA A 29 -21.12 5.88 -28.54
N ALA A 30 -20.44 6.64 -27.69
CA ALA A 30 -19.11 7.19 -27.96
C ALA A 30 -17.95 6.32 -27.43
N GLU A 31 -18.25 5.15 -26.82
CA GLU A 31 -17.28 4.28 -26.15
C GLU A 31 -16.35 5.06 -25.20
N SER A 32 -16.90 6.03 -24.46
CA SER A 32 -16.10 6.93 -23.64
C SER A 32 -16.60 6.99 -22.20
N THR A 33 -15.64 7.00 -21.28
CA THR A 33 -15.89 7.21 -19.86
C THR A 33 -15.15 8.46 -19.41
N ARG A 34 -15.88 9.37 -18.77
CA ARG A 34 -15.29 10.53 -18.09
C ARG A 34 -15.40 10.30 -16.59
N VAL A 35 -14.31 10.57 -15.87
CA VAL A 35 -14.31 10.58 -14.41
C VAL A 35 -13.71 11.86 -13.89
N ASP A 36 -14.45 12.55 -13.04
CA ASP A 36 -13.99 13.73 -12.34
C ASP A 36 -13.88 13.41 -10.84
N TYR A 37 -12.72 13.64 -10.24
CA TYR A 37 -12.46 13.53 -8.81
C TYR A 37 -12.58 14.91 -8.17
N ASN A 38 -13.54 15.11 -7.26
CA ASN A 38 -13.75 16.38 -6.58
C ASN A 38 -13.52 16.22 -5.07
N ASP A 39 -12.52 16.93 -4.55
CA ASP A 39 -12.17 17.01 -3.12
C ASP A 39 -12.67 18.32 -2.47
N GLY A 40 -13.53 19.08 -3.16
CA GLY A 40 -14.00 20.40 -2.72
C GLY A 40 -13.11 21.57 -3.13
N GLN A 41 -11.99 21.32 -3.81
CA GLN A 41 -11.06 22.33 -4.36
C GLN A 41 -10.84 22.09 -5.87
N GLN A 42 -11.92 21.83 -6.61
CA GLN A 42 -11.97 21.73 -8.08
C GLN A 42 -10.71 21.15 -8.72
N GLN A 43 -10.45 19.86 -8.51
CA GLN A 43 -9.57 19.11 -9.39
C GLN A 43 -10.41 18.47 -10.50
N SER A 44 -9.98 18.60 -11.75
CA SER A 44 -10.57 17.89 -12.88
C SER A 44 -9.44 17.13 -13.56
N LEU A 45 -9.32 15.84 -13.26
CA LEU A 45 -8.48 14.98 -14.08
C LEU A 45 -9.30 14.61 -15.32
N PHE A 46 -9.07 15.29 -16.44
CA PHE A 46 -9.67 14.89 -17.70
C PHE A 46 -9.03 13.60 -18.19
N ILE A 47 -9.62 12.45 -17.87
CA ILE A 47 -9.33 11.21 -18.59
C ILE A 47 -10.20 11.22 -19.85
N LYS A 48 -9.67 11.79 -20.93
CA LYS A 48 -10.24 11.53 -22.25
C LYS A 48 -9.72 10.15 -22.69
N ALA A 49 -10.49 9.10 -22.45
CA ALA A 49 -10.26 7.83 -23.15
C ALA A 49 -10.64 8.04 -24.62
N THR A 50 -9.71 8.49 -25.46
CA THR A 50 -9.84 8.32 -26.90
C THR A 50 -9.28 6.95 -27.26
N GLY A 51 -10.17 5.97 -27.40
CA GLY A 51 -9.85 4.58 -27.72
C GLY A 51 -9.90 3.66 -26.49
N PRO A 52 -10.13 2.36 -26.68
CA PRO A 52 -10.22 1.42 -25.57
C PRO A 52 -8.87 1.41 -24.83
N SER A 53 -8.92 1.55 -23.51
CA SER A 53 -7.85 1.12 -22.58
C SER A 53 -6.54 1.91 -22.49
N SER A 54 -6.57 3.13 -21.96
CA SER A 54 -5.33 3.73 -21.41
C SER A 54 -5.54 4.63 -20.17
N GLY A 55 -6.64 4.44 -19.43
CA GLY A 55 -6.88 5.12 -18.15
C GLY A 55 -7.09 4.14 -16.99
N PRO A 56 -6.94 4.57 -15.73
CA PRO A 56 -7.08 3.75 -14.51
C PRO A 56 -8.46 3.09 -14.27
N LEU A 57 -9.36 3.09 -15.25
CA LEU A 57 -10.75 2.65 -15.10
C LEU A 57 -11.14 1.64 -16.18
N ALA A 58 -10.41 0.53 -16.19
CA ALA A 58 -10.78 -0.72 -16.85
C ALA A 58 -11.93 -1.48 -16.15
N ALA A 59 -12.29 -1.06 -14.94
CA ALA A 59 -13.23 -1.76 -14.07
C ALA A 59 -14.69 -1.29 -14.29
N PRO A 60 -15.68 -2.19 -14.17
CA PRO A 60 -17.07 -1.81 -14.26
C PRO A 60 -17.44 -0.86 -13.12
N ALA A 61 -18.16 0.20 -13.48
CA ALA A 61 -18.63 1.26 -12.59
C ALA A 61 -19.50 0.78 -11.40
N LEU A 62 -20.04 -0.44 -11.49
CA LEU A 62 -20.83 -1.10 -10.45
C LEU A 62 -20.53 -2.60 -10.41
N PRO A 63 -20.71 -3.28 -9.27
CA PRO A 63 -20.56 -4.73 -9.19
C PRO A 63 -21.58 -5.46 -10.07
N ASP A 64 -21.12 -6.46 -10.83
CA ASP A 64 -22.03 -7.39 -11.51
C ASP A 64 -22.58 -8.41 -10.50
N LEU A 65 -23.84 -8.22 -10.11
CA LEU A 65 -24.55 -9.10 -9.18
C LEU A 65 -24.96 -10.44 -9.79
N SER A 66 -24.86 -10.59 -11.11
CA SER A 66 -25.07 -11.87 -11.79
C SER A 66 -23.81 -12.75 -11.79
N ALA A 67 -22.65 -12.16 -11.48
CA ALA A 67 -21.40 -12.89 -11.38
C ALA A 67 -21.36 -13.83 -10.15
N ALA A 68 -20.60 -14.92 -10.27
CA ALA A 68 -20.48 -15.92 -9.21
C ALA A 68 -19.98 -15.31 -7.88
N GLY A 69 -20.64 -15.66 -6.78
CA GLY A 69 -20.23 -15.32 -5.41
C GLY A 69 -21.10 -14.27 -4.69
N TRP A 70 -21.94 -13.52 -5.42
CA TRP A 70 -22.92 -12.62 -4.81
C TRP A 70 -24.18 -13.39 -4.43
N VAL A 71 -24.61 -13.22 -3.18
CA VAL A 71 -25.86 -13.78 -2.64
C VAL A 71 -26.71 -12.66 -2.06
N SER A 72 -28.00 -12.68 -2.35
CA SER A 72 -28.93 -11.77 -1.69
C SER A 72 -29.09 -12.18 -0.23
N ALA A 73 -28.76 -11.28 0.69
CA ALA A 73 -28.94 -11.44 2.13
C ALA A 73 -30.32 -10.91 2.59
N GLY A 74 -31.15 -10.43 1.67
CA GLY A 74 -32.52 -10.00 1.92
C GLY A 74 -32.71 -8.49 2.09
N PRO A 75 -33.90 -8.06 2.55
CA PRO A 75 -34.24 -6.65 2.72
C PRO A 75 -33.35 -5.95 3.76
N SER A 76 -33.05 -4.69 3.50
CA SER A 76 -32.24 -3.82 4.34
C SER A 76 -32.70 -2.35 4.20
N VAL A 77 -32.06 -1.45 4.93
CA VAL A 77 -32.33 -0.01 4.86
C VAL A 77 -31.00 0.74 4.88
N VAL A 78 -30.80 1.66 3.94
CA VAL A 78 -29.64 2.57 3.90
C VAL A 78 -30.15 4.00 3.88
N ALA A 79 -29.74 4.81 4.86
CA ALA A 79 -30.16 6.21 4.99
C ALA A 79 -31.69 6.41 4.93
N GLY A 80 -32.46 5.49 5.50
CA GLY A 80 -33.92 5.53 5.51
C GLY A 80 -34.61 5.05 4.22
N ARG A 81 -33.84 4.67 3.19
CA ARG A 81 -34.36 4.11 1.94
C ARG A 81 -34.34 2.58 1.97
N ALA A 82 -35.44 1.95 1.59
CA ALA A 82 -35.54 0.49 1.50
C ALA A 82 -34.58 -0.06 0.44
N ALA A 83 -33.87 -1.14 0.78
CA ALA A 83 -32.81 -1.71 -0.04
C ALA A 83 -32.86 -3.24 0.00
N THR A 84 -32.21 -3.87 -0.98
CA THR A 84 -31.83 -5.28 -0.96
C THR A 84 -30.32 -5.34 -0.73
N LEU A 85 -29.90 -6.08 0.31
CA LEU A 85 -28.50 -6.31 0.59
C LEU A 85 -28.01 -7.53 -0.21
N TRP A 86 -26.92 -7.34 -0.92
CA TRP A 86 -26.15 -8.37 -1.57
C TRP A 86 -24.82 -8.52 -0.86
N GLN A 87 -24.43 -9.74 -0.56
CA GLN A 87 -23.17 -10.05 0.10
C GLN A 87 -22.34 -10.96 -0.76
N ARG A 88 -21.03 -10.77 -0.71
CA ARG A 88 -20.07 -11.68 -1.27
C ARG A 88 -18.94 -11.86 -0.28
N ARG A 89 -18.48 -13.11 -0.11
CA ARG A 89 -17.36 -13.44 0.75
C ARG A 89 -16.38 -14.29 -0.03
N ASP A 90 -15.15 -13.81 -0.12
CA ASP A 90 -14.06 -14.51 -0.77
C ASP A 90 -13.02 -14.87 0.30
N VAL A 91 -12.82 -16.17 0.55
CA VAL A 91 -11.85 -16.68 1.55
C VAL A 91 -10.59 -17.14 0.84
N LYS A 92 -9.42 -16.66 1.28
CA LYS A 92 -8.12 -17.02 0.69
C LYS A 92 -6.99 -17.08 1.70
N GLY A 93 -6.43 -18.27 1.90
CA GLY A 93 -5.45 -18.49 2.96
C GLY A 93 -6.07 -18.16 4.32
N GLN A 94 -5.44 -17.26 5.09
CA GLN A 94 -5.99 -16.73 6.34
C GLN A 94 -6.80 -15.43 6.18
N LYS A 95 -6.83 -14.83 4.99
CA LYS A 95 -7.51 -13.54 4.75
C LYS A 95 -8.91 -13.75 4.17
N VAL A 96 -9.85 -12.92 4.59
CA VAL A 96 -11.27 -13.00 4.21
C VAL A 96 -11.70 -11.66 3.65
N SER A 97 -11.93 -11.60 2.33
CA SER A 97 -12.59 -10.43 1.72
C SER A 97 -14.10 -10.55 1.92
N SER A 98 -14.72 -9.49 2.38
CA SER A 98 -16.17 -9.38 2.54
C SER A 98 -16.68 -8.12 1.87
N TYR A 99 -17.70 -8.29 1.04
CA TYR A 99 -18.35 -7.22 0.29
C TYR A 99 -19.83 -7.18 0.66
N ALA A 100 -20.36 -5.97 0.84
CA ALA A 100 -21.76 -5.70 1.09
C ALA A 100 -22.22 -4.60 0.13
N PHE A 101 -23.10 -4.95 -0.80
CA PHE A 101 -23.66 -4.02 -1.78
C PHE A 101 -25.15 -3.85 -1.55
N TYR A 102 -25.57 -2.60 -1.40
CA TYR A 102 -26.94 -2.22 -1.10
C TYR A 102 -27.55 -1.59 -2.34
N VAL A 103 -28.62 -2.20 -2.85
CA VAL A 103 -29.36 -1.76 -4.03
C VAL A 103 -30.75 -1.31 -3.61
N ALA A 104 -31.20 -0.15 -4.06
CA ALA A 104 -32.51 0.37 -3.73
C ALA A 104 -33.64 -0.56 -4.22
N ALA A 105 -34.62 -0.83 -3.36
CA ALA A 105 -35.68 -1.78 -3.66
C ALA A 105 -36.73 -1.24 -4.66
N ASP A 106 -36.80 0.09 -4.81
CA ASP A 106 -37.79 0.80 -5.63
C ASP A 106 -37.35 1.00 -7.09
N ASP A 107 -36.12 1.44 -7.34
CA ASP A 107 -35.62 1.75 -8.69
C ASP A 107 -34.33 1.03 -9.09
N GLY A 108 -33.78 0.19 -8.20
CA GLY A 108 -32.54 -0.55 -8.45
C GLY A 108 -31.28 0.30 -8.40
N ALA A 109 -31.33 1.55 -7.93
CA ALA A 109 -30.15 2.39 -7.82
C ALA A 109 -29.14 1.83 -6.79
N PRO A 110 -27.83 1.90 -7.06
CA PRO A 110 -26.82 1.61 -6.05
C PRO A 110 -26.94 2.62 -4.90
N LEU A 111 -26.83 2.14 -3.66
CA LEU A 111 -26.87 2.99 -2.46
C LEU A 111 -25.53 3.00 -1.74
N ARG A 112 -24.94 1.81 -1.54
CA ARG A 112 -23.65 1.68 -0.88
C ARG A 112 -22.94 0.41 -1.31
N LEU A 113 -21.64 0.47 -1.52
CA LEU A 113 -20.74 -0.69 -1.52
C LEU A 113 -19.79 -0.55 -0.33
N HIS A 114 -19.72 -1.56 0.52
CA HIS A 114 -18.68 -1.66 1.55
C HIS A 114 -17.84 -2.88 1.24
N ALA A 115 -16.52 -2.70 1.21
CA ALA A 115 -15.56 -3.74 0.88
C ALA A 115 -14.49 -3.78 1.97
N VAL A 116 -14.39 -4.89 2.69
CA VAL A 116 -13.21 -5.22 3.50
C VAL A 116 -12.49 -6.29 2.72
N GLY A 117 -11.44 -5.94 2.01
CA GLY A 117 -10.98 -6.70 0.86
C GLY A 117 -10.46 -5.72 -0.17
N THR A 118 -10.47 -6.07 -1.45
CA THR A 118 -10.00 -5.08 -2.41
C THR A 118 -11.12 -4.29 -3.04
N ASP A 119 -10.85 -3.03 -3.29
CA ASP A 119 -11.67 -2.19 -4.12
C ASP A 119 -11.91 -2.81 -5.51
N ILE A 120 -13.12 -3.35 -5.71
CA ILE A 120 -13.57 -3.96 -6.96
C ILE A 120 -14.03 -2.95 -8.02
N LEU A 121 -14.08 -1.65 -7.70
CA LEU A 121 -14.54 -0.58 -8.60
C LEU A 121 -13.38 0.23 -9.17
N GLU A 122 -12.34 0.50 -8.41
CA GLU A 122 -11.17 1.28 -8.87
C GLU A 122 -9.89 0.43 -8.99
N GLY A 123 -9.96 -0.84 -8.59
CA GLY A 123 -8.84 -1.78 -8.70
C GLY A 123 -7.67 -1.44 -7.77
N SER A 124 -7.97 -0.88 -6.59
CA SER A 124 -6.99 -0.60 -5.54
C SER A 124 -6.43 -1.89 -4.91
N HIS A 125 -5.83 -1.83 -3.72
CA HIS A 125 -5.29 -3.00 -3.00
C HIS A 125 -6.21 -3.46 -1.87
N TYR A 126 -5.85 -4.52 -1.13
CA TYR A 126 -6.70 -5.04 -0.06
C TYR A 126 -6.70 -4.09 1.14
N ASP A 127 -7.86 -3.48 1.40
CA ASP A 127 -8.13 -2.51 2.47
C ASP A 127 -9.62 -2.49 2.87
N GLU A 128 -10.03 -1.51 3.66
CA GLU A 128 -11.43 -1.18 3.86
C GLU A 128 -11.82 -0.01 2.96
N TYR A 129 -12.85 -0.20 2.15
CA TYR A 129 -13.40 0.79 1.24
C TYR A 129 -14.90 0.93 1.45
N SER A 130 -15.39 2.17 1.33
CA SER A 130 -16.80 2.51 1.37
C SER A 130 -17.12 3.43 0.20
N PHE A 131 -18.07 3.01 -0.62
CA PHE A 131 -18.61 3.78 -1.73
C PHE A 131 -20.04 4.14 -1.38
N THR A 132 -20.34 5.41 -1.17
CA THR A 132 -21.70 5.89 -0.96
C THR A 132 -22.21 6.55 -2.24
N PHE A 133 -23.22 5.97 -2.87
CA PHE A 133 -23.75 6.46 -4.13
C PHE A 133 -24.79 7.56 -3.87
N HIS A 134 -24.53 8.77 -4.37
CA HIS A 134 -25.40 9.93 -4.18
C HIS A 134 -26.35 10.16 -5.34
N SER A 135 -25.92 9.83 -6.55
CA SER A 135 -26.80 9.88 -7.72
C SER A 135 -26.47 8.79 -8.72
N PHE A 136 -27.52 8.22 -9.26
CA PHE A 136 -27.44 7.24 -10.32
C PHE A 136 -28.57 7.52 -11.30
N ALA A 137 -28.24 7.60 -12.59
CA ALA A 137 -29.20 7.75 -13.66
C ALA A 137 -28.86 6.70 -14.71
N ARG A 138 -29.83 5.82 -15.00
CA ARG A 138 -29.71 4.86 -16.10
C ARG A 138 -29.89 5.60 -17.42
N GLY A 139 -29.01 5.35 -18.39
CA GLY A 139 -29.25 5.71 -19.79
C GLY A 139 -30.32 4.81 -20.43
N PRO A 140 -30.82 5.15 -21.63
CA PRO A 140 -31.62 4.21 -22.41
C PRO A 140 -30.78 2.96 -22.71
N ILE A 141 -31.30 1.79 -22.34
CA ILE A 141 -30.65 0.50 -22.62
C ILE A 141 -30.62 0.33 -24.15
N HIS A 142 -29.43 0.09 -24.72
CA HIS A 142 -29.28 -0.08 -26.16
C HIS A 142 -30.21 -1.20 -26.65
N PRO A 143 -31.09 -0.98 -27.66
CA PRO A 143 -32.13 -1.94 -28.05
C PRO A 143 -31.61 -3.34 -28.44
N LYS A 144 -30.35 -3.41 -28.90
CA LYS A 144 -29.66 -4.68 -29.22
C LYS A 144 -29.44 -5.60 -28.00
N ILE A 145 -29.54 -5.10 -26.77
CA ILE A 145 -29.46 -5.92 -25.55
C ILE A 145 -30.72 -6.80 -25.42
N PHE A 146 -31.84 -6.36 -25.99
CA PHE A 146 -33.10 -7.10 -26.02
C PHE A 146 -33.38 -7.77 -27.38
N SER A 147 -32.49 -7.63 -28.36
CA SER A 147 -32.64 -8.36 -29.62
C SER A 147 -32.30 -9.82 -29.40
N VAL A 148 -33.30 -10.68 -29.58
CA VAL A 148 -33.13 -12.13 -29.55
C VAL A 148 -32.15 -12.54 -30.67
N PRO A 149 -31.11 -13.34 -30.39
CA PRO A 149 -30.20 -13.84 -31.41
C PRO A 149 -30.96 -14.55 -32.54
N SER A 150 -30.53 -14.36 -33.79
CA SER A 150 -31.17 -14.96 -34.98
C SER A 150 -31.23 -16.50 -34.94
N ILE A 151 -30.40 -17.13 -34.11
CA ILE A 151 -30.42 -18.59 -33.87
C ILE A 151 -31.74 -19.09 -33.25
N CYS A 152 -32.57 -18.19 -32.70
CA CYS A 152 -33.88 -18.54 -32.17
C CYS A 152 -35.01 -18.42 -33.21
N ASN A 153 -34.72 -18.01 -34.46
CA ASN A 153 -35.75 -17.70 -35.46
C ASN A 153 -35.84 -18.66 -36.65
N ASP A 154 -34.89 -19.55 -36.91
CA ASP A 154 -34.93 -20.38 -38.12
C ASP A 154 -35.14 -21.86 -37.78
N THR A 155 -36.37 -22.33 -37.99
CA THR A 155 -36.66 -23.75 -38.20
C THR A 155 -36.67 -24.07 -39.70
N ALA A 156 -35.90 -25.12 -40.03
CA ALA A 156 -35.99 -26.04 -41.17
C ALA A 156 -35.35 -25.64 -42.53
N ASP A 157 -34.26 -26.37 -42.82
CA ASP A 157 -33.94 -27.14 -44.05
C ASP A 157 -34.13 -26.52 -45.45
N ASP A 158 -33.04 -26.40 -46.23
CA ASP A 158 -32.72 -27.34 -47.32
C ASP A 158 -31.43 -26.94 -48.11
N ASP A 159 -30.79 -27.98 -48.63
CA ASP A 159 -29.47 -28.12 -49.28
C ASP A 159 -29.22 -27.25 -50.54
N ALA A 160 -27.97 -26.77 -50.75
CA ALA A 160 -27.17 -26.95 -51.99
C ALA A 160 -26.06 -25.91 -52.25
N SER A 161 -24.85 -26.47 -52.45
CA SER A 161 -23.73 -26.04 -53.31
C SER A 161 -22.77 -24.92 -52.84
N ALA A 162 -21.66 -25.41 -52.32
CA ALA A 162 -20.34 -24.78 -52.21
C ALA A 162 -19.86 -24.11 -53.52
N ASN A 163 -19.30 -22.91 -53.42
CA ASN A 163 -17.85 -22.71 -53.33
C ASN A 163 -17.51 -21.23 -53.54
N THR A 164 -17.08 -20.54 -52.49
CA THR A 164 -16.01 -19.52 -52.42
C THR A 164 -16.11 -18.79 -51.08
N ASP A 165 -15.60 -19.41 -50.01
CA ASP A 165 -15.23 -18.66 -48.78
C ASP A 165 -14.22 -19.42 -47.90
N SER A 166 -13.67 -20.54 -48.38
CA SER A 166 -12.71 -21.36 -47.61
C SER A 166 -11.29 -20.79 -47.57
N GLN A 167 -11.08 -19.52 -47.94
CA GLN A 167 -9.79 -18.86 -47.76
C GLN A 167 -9.82 -17.74 -46.71
N ASN A 168 -10.99 -17.17 -46.40
CA ASN A 168 -11.13 -16.21 -45.30
C ASN A 168 -11.65 -16.86 -44.01
N ALA A 169 -12.30 -18.02 -44.12
CA ALA A 169 -12.69 -18.82 -42.97
C ALA A 169 -11.51 -19.56 -42.32
N GLU A 170 -10.41 -19.84 -43.03
CA GLU A 170 -9.21 -20.42 -42.39
C GLU A 170 -8.39 -19.36 -41.64
N GLU A 171 -8.36 -18.10 -42.09
CA GLU A 171 -7.74 -17.00 -41.31
C GLU A 171 -8.63 -16.56 -40.13
N ALA A 172 -9.95 -16.55 -40.29
CA ALA A 172 -10.89 -16.27 -39.20
C ALA A 172 -11.06 -17.45 -38.23
N ALA A 173 -10.99 -18.70 -38.71
CA ALA A 173 -10.90 -19.87 -37.85
C ALA A 173 -9.52 -19.97 -37.20
N ALA A 174 -8.43 -19.52 -37.84
CA ALA A 174 -7.14 -19.38 -37.16
C ALA A 174 -7.15 -18.25 -36.10
N ALA A 175 -7.98 -17.21 -36.25
CA ALA A 175 -8.19 -16.20 -35.21
C ALA A 175 -9.18 -16.65 -34.12
N ALA A 176 -10.15 -17.51 -34.45
CA ALA A 176 -11.11 -18.09 -33.50
C ALA A 176 -10.65 -19.43 -32.88
N LEU A 177 -9.54 -20.02 -33.36
CA LEU A 177 -8.80 -21.11 -32.72
C LEU A 177 -7.56 -20.64 -31.93
N VAL A 178 -7.41 -19.35 -31.66
CA VAL A 178 -6.43 -18.84 -30.67
C VAL A 178 -7.15 -18.18 -29.50
N LEU A 179 -8.07 -18.94 -28.87
CA LEU A 179 -8.03 -19.02 -27.42
C LEU A 179 -7.06 -20.17 -27.10
N PRO A 180 -5.90 -19.94 -26.49
CA PRO A 180 -5.19 -21.03 -25.86
C PRO A 180 -6.06 -21.51 -24.67
N GLY A 181 -6.80 -22.59 -24.89
CA GLY A 181 -7.36 -23.48 -23.87
C GLY A 181 -8.58 -22.96 -23.12
N ALA A 182 -9.75 -23.51 -23.47
CA ALA A 182 -10.96 -23.53 -22.67
C ALA A 182 -10.70 -24.26 -21.33
N LEU A 183 -10.14 -23.54 -20.34
CA LEU A 183 -9.64 -23.99 -19.01
C LEU A 183 -8.79 -25.27 -19.05
N PRO A 184 -7.45 -25.23 -18.85
CA PRO A 184 -6.87 -25.11 -17.50
C PRO A 184 -5.42 -24.56 -17.42
N ASP A 185 -5.18 -23.67 -16.46
CA ASP A 185 -3.87 -23.52 -15.83
C ASP A 185 -4.19 -23.30 -14.36
N ALA A 186 -3.58 -24.03 -13.42
CA ALA A 186 -3.87 -23.85 -11.99
C ALA A 186 -3.71 -22.37 -11.60
N ASP A 187 -2.78 -21.69 -12.26
CA ASP A 187 -2.53 -20.27 -12.09
C ASP A 187 -3.61 -19.37 -12.68
N ARG A 188 -4.32 -19.74 -13.76
CA ARG A 188 -5.46 -18.95 -14.28
C ARG A 188 -6.63 -18.94 -13.31
N VAL A 189 -6.89 -20.06 -12.62
CA VAL A 189 -7.92 -20.13 -11.57
C VAL A 189 -7.48 -19.32 -10.35
N HIS A 190 -6.22 -19.47 -9.93
CA HIS A 190 -5.67 -18.71 -8.81
C HIS A 190 -5.61 -17.21 -9.12
N TYR A 191 -5.35 -16.83 -10.38
CA TYR A 191 -5.31 -15.45 -10.84
C TYR A 191 -6.70 -14.86 -10.95
N SER A 192 -7.68 -15.58 -11.51
CA SER A 192 -9.07 -15.13 -11.53
C SER A 192 -9.58 -14.86 -10.11
N ALA A 193 -9.27 -15.78 -9.19
CA ALA A 193 -9.51 -15.54 -7.78
C ALA A 193 -8.75 -14.28 -7.33
N PHE A 194 -7.42 -14.22 -7.51
CA PHE A 194 -6.56 -13.07 -7.14
C PHE A 194 -7.15 -11.75 -7.63
N ALA A 195 -7.38 -11.61 -8.93
CA ALA A 195 -8.00 -10.48 -9.59
C ALA A 195 -9.32 -10.10 -8.93
N ALA A 196 -10.20 -11.06 -8.67
CA ALA A 196 -11.44 -10.82 -7.95
C ALA A 196 -11.24 -10.31 -6.51
N ALA A 197 -10.28 -10.87 -5.76
CA ALA A 197 -10.01 -10.41 -4.39
C ALA A 197 -9.15 -9.15 -4.32
N PHE A 198 -8.53 -8.77 -5.45
CA PHE A 198 -7.68 -7.59 -5.65
C PHE A 198 -8.25 -6.58 -6.66
N GLY A 199 -9.55 -6.67 -6.95
CA GLY A 199 -10.26 -5.74 -7.83
C GLY A 199 -9.65 -5.55 -9.23
N ARG A 200 -8.84 -6.49 -9.72
CA ARG A 200 -8.12 -6.35 -10.98
C ARG A 200 -9.09 -6.48 -12.16
N ALA A 201 -9.07 -5.48 -13.02
CA ALA A 201 -9.75 -5.51 -14.31
C ALA A 201 -8.71 -5.42 -15.45
N HIS A 202 -9.06 -6.00 -16.60
CA HIS A 202 -8.19 -6.05 -17.77
C HIS A 202 -8.99 -5.77 -19.03
N ASP A 203 -8.56 -4.76 -19.78
CA ASP A 203 -9.26 -4.30 -20.97
C ASP A 203 -8.93 -5.12 -22.22
N THR A 204 -7.78 -5.78 -22.21
CA THR A 204 -7.29 -6.56 -23.36
C THR A 204 -6.80 -7.93 -22.91
N ALA A 205 -6.90 -8.91 -23.82
CA ALA A 205 -6.34 -10.24 -23.60
C ALA A 205 -4.81 -10.18 -23.36
N ALA A 206 -4.12 -9.21 -23.97
CA ALA A 206 -2.69 -8.98 -23.77
C ALA A 206 -2.38 -8.49 -22.34
N GLN A 207 -3.17 -7.55 -21.80
CA GLN A 207 -3.01 -7.06 -20.43
C GLN A 207 -3.29 -8.15 -19.40
N LEU A 208 -4.38 -8.92 -19.59
CA LEU A 208 -4.69 -10.08 -18.76
C LEU A 208 -3.55 -11.11 -18.80
N ALA A 209 -3.03 -11.43 -19.99
CA ALA A 209 -1.93 -12.37 -20.14
C ALA A 209 -0.65 -11.89 -19.44
N ALA A 210 -0.30 -10.60 -19.56
CA ALA A 210 0.85 -10.02 -18.88
C ALA A 210 0.71 -10.07 -17.34
N ARG A 211 -0.47 -9.70 -16.81
CA ARG A 211 -0.74 -9.72 -15.38
C ARG A 211 -0.77 -11.14 -14.80
N LEU A 212 -1.39 -12.08 -15.52
CA LEU A 212 -1.35 -13.50 -15.19
C LEU A 212 0.09 -14.02 -15.15
N ALA A 213 0.94 -13.65 -16.11
CA ALA A 213 2.33 -14.07 -16.14
C ALA A 213 3.13 -13.52 -14.94
N ALA A 214 2.94 -12.24 -14.59
CA ALA A 214 3.55 -11.64 -13.40
C ALA A 214 3.07 -12.35 -12.12
N PHE A 215 1.77 -12.60 -11.98
CA PHE A 215 1.20 -13.33 -10.87
C PHE A 215 1.73 -14.76 -10.75
N SER A 216 1.80 -15.51 -11.85
CA SER A 216 2.38 -16.85 -11.91
C SER A 216 3.83 -16.84 -11.42
N ALA A 217 4.63 -15.85 -11.86
CA ALA A 217 6.01 -15.70 -11.40
C ALA A 217 6.07 -15.43 -9.88
N SER A 218 5.24 -14.54 -9.36
CA SER A 218 5.14 -14.27 -7.91
C SER A 218 4.70 -15.49 -7.12
N LYS A 219 3.71 -16.24 -7.60
CA LYS A 219 3.23 -17.48 -6.97
C LYS A 219 4.32 -18.55 -6.94
N ALA A 220 5.02 -18.75 -8.06
CA ALA A 220 6.15 -19.68 -8.12
C ALA A 220 7.26 -19.26 -7.15
N LYS A 221 7.59 -17.96 -7.11
CA LYS A 221 8.57 -17.40 -6.17
C LYS A 221 8.18 -17.67 -4.72
N VAL A 222 6.94 -17.38 -4.34
CA VAL A 222 6.41 -17.65 -2.99
C VAL A 222 6.50 -19.14 -2.64
N ALA A 223 6.10 -20.02 -3.56
CA ALA A 223 6.14 -21.46 -3.33
C ALA A 223 7.57 -21.97 -3.15
N THR A 224 8.51 -21.59 -4.03
CA THR A 224 9.92 -21.98 -3.94
C THR A 224 10.57 -21.44 -2.67
N HIS A 225 10.33 -20.16 -2.33
CA HIS A 225 10.86 -19.53 -1.14
C HIS A 225 10.39 -20.22 0.14
N ASN A 226 9.07 -20.39 0.28
CA ASN A 226 8.47 -20.99 1.47
C ASN A 226 8.81 -22.49 1.60
N ALA A 227 9.03 -23.20 0.49
CA ALA A 227 9.57 -24.56 0.53
C ALA A 227 11.00 -24.57 1.12
N GLY A 228 11.83 -23.58 0.79
CA GLY A 228 13.16 -23.39 1.39
C GLY A 228 13.07 -23.11 2.90
N VAL A 229 12.14 -22.24 3.32
CA VAL A 229 11.87 -21.98 4.74
C VAL A 229 11.47 -23.27 5.46
N ALA A 230 10.54 -24.04 4.88
CA ALA A 230 10.04 -25.28 5.48
C ALA A 230 11.09 -26.40 5.54
N ALA A 231 11.96 -26.49 4.54
CA ALA A 231 13.07 -27.45 4.54
C ALA A 231 14.10 -27.14 5.65
N GLY A 232 14.27 -25.86 5.99
CA GLY A 232 15.21 -25.42 7.01
C GLY A 232 16.67 -25.67 6.65
N GLY A 233 17.54 -25.62 7.66
CA GLY A 233 18.98 -25.84 7.51
C GLY A 233 19.80 -24.55 7.35
N PRO A 234 21.15 -24.68 7.31
CA PRO A 234 22.04 -23.52 7.19
C PRO A 234 21.78 -22.74 5.89
N GLY A 235 21.49 -21.44 6.01
CA GLY A 235 21.23 -20.57 4.86
C GLY A 235 19.79 -20.60 4.33
N ALA A 236 18.87 -21.34 4.96
CA ALA A 236 17.45 -21.25 4.63
C ALA A 236 16.90 -19.84 4.95
N PRO A 237 15.97 -19.30 4.15
CA PRO A 237 15.34 -18.02 4.45
C PRO A 237 14.62 -18.05 5.81
N LYS A 238 14.64 -16.92 6.52
CA LYS A 238 14.05 -16.78 7.87
C LYS A 238 12.73 -16.01 7.89
N HIS A 239 12.19 -15.75 6.70
CA HIS A 239 10.91 -15.09 6.48
C HIS A 239 10.13 -15.85 5.43
N THR A 240 8.81 -15.75 5.49
CA THR A 240 7.91 -16.29 4.46
C THR A 240 7.37 -15.19 3.57
N LEU A 241 7.00 -15.57 2.36
CA LEU A 241 6.31 -14.72 1.40
C LEU A 241 4.84 -15.11 1.31
N ALA A 242 4.01 -14.16 0.90
CA ALA A 242 2.62 -14.38 0.57
C ALA A 242 2.24 -13.66 -0.74
N LEU A 243 1.18 -14.11 -1.38
CA LEU A 243 0.57 -13.39 -2.49
C LEU A 243 -0.13 -12.14 -1.94
N THR A 244 0.60 -11.03 -1.87
CA THR A 244 0.09 -9.72 -1.51
C THR A 244 -0.65 -9.09 -2.69
N HIS A 245 -1.29 -7.93 -2.49
CA HIS A 245 -1.92 -7.19 -3.58
C HIS A 245 -0.93 -6.81 -4.71
N LEU A 246 0.37 -6.83 -4.45
CA LEU A 246 1.42 -6.52 -5.42
C LEU A 246 1.83 -7.74 -6.27
N ALA A 247 1.20 -8.90 -6.07
CA ALA A 247 1.67 -10.14 -6.69
C ALA A 247 1.54 -10.16 -8.22
N ASP A 248 0.70 -9.33 -8.83
CA ASP A 248 0.56 -9.21 -10.29
C ASP A 248 1.29 -8.01 -10.89
N TYR A 249 2.18 -7.39 -10.10
CA TYR A 249 3.09 -6.35 -10.58
C TYR A 249 4.33 -7.02 -11.16
N THR A 250 4.76 -6.54 -12.31
CA THR A 250 6.08 -6.85 -12.85
C THR A 250 7.17 -6.21 -11.96
N PRO A 251 8.43 -6.70 -12.02
CA PRO A 251 9.53 -6.06 -11.28
C PRO A 251 9.66 -4.56 -11.55
N ASP A 252 9.49 -4.12 -12.80
CA ASP A 252 9.54 -2.71 -13.17
C ASP A 252 8.37 -1.90 -12.59
N GLU A 253 7.19 -2.50 -12.48
CA GLU A 253 6.03 -1.84 -11.85
C GLU A 253 6.16 -1.79 -10.34
N LEU A 254 6.68 -2.84 -9.72
CA LEU A 254 6.98 -2.85 -8.29
C LEU A 254 8.10 -1.85 -7.98
N GLU A 255 9.12 -1.74 -8.83
CA GLU A 255 10.13 -0.69 -8.74
C GLU A 255 9.44 0.68 -8.85
N ARG A 256 8.56 0.95 -9.83
CA ARG A 256 7.85 2.24 -9.90
C ARG A 256 6.86 2.49 -8.75
N TYR A 257 6.40 1.45 -8.07
CA TYR A 257 5.50 1.56 -6.91
C TYR A 257 6.30 1.86 -5.63
N ALA A 258 7.43 1.18 -5.46
CA ALA A 258 8.36 1.39 -4.35
C ALA A 258 9.21 2.65 -4.54
N THR A 259 9.41 3.09 -5.78
CA THR A 259 10.35 4.17 -6.14
C THR A 259 9.68 5.38 -6.83
N PRO A 260 10.20 6.59 -6.62
CA PRO A 260 9.92 7.80 -7.40
C PRO A 260 9.84 7.60 -8.93
N ARG A 261 8.83 8.13 -9.65
CA ARG A 261 8.71 8.02 -11.13
C ARG A 261 9.89 8.64 -11.90
N LYS A 262 10.63 9.59 -11.33
CA LYS A 262 11.88 10.15 -11.91
C LYS A 262 13.16 9.42 -11.47
N TRP A 263 13.02 8.25 -10.83
CA TRP A 263 14.14 7.38 -10.51
C TRP A 263 14.74 6.75 -11.77
N ASN A 264 15.69 7.45 -12.40
CA ASN A 264 16.45 6.86 -13.49
C ASN A 264 17.79 6.31 -12.97
N ARG A 265 17.83 4.98 -12.74
CA ARG A 265 19.05 4.23 -12.42
C ARG A 265 20.22 4.53 -13.38
N ARG A 266 19.95 4.94 -14.64
CA ARG A 266 20.99 5.28 -15.65
C ARG A 266 21.68 6.63 -15.43
N HIS A 267 21.10 7.56 -14.67
CA HIS A 267 21.72 8.85 -14.34
C HIS A 267 22.41 8.89 -12.97
N GLY A 268 22.39 7.77 -12.23
CA GLY A 268 23.49 7.38 -11.34
C GLY A 268 23.71 8.18 -10.06
N ARG A 269 22.88 9.16 -9.70
CA ARG A 269 22.93 9.85 -8.39
C ARG A 269 21.55 10.38 -8.02
N ILE A 270 20.96 9.93 -6.91
CA ILE A 270 20.14 10.86 -6.13
C ILE A 270 21.12 11.96 -5.69
N ASN A 271 20.80 13.22 -6.00
CA ASN A 271 21.49 14.28 -5.30
C ASN A 271 20.91 14.31 -3.87
N LEU A 272 21.54 13.58 -2.96
CA LEU A 272 21.23 13.62 -1.52
C LEU A 272 21.60 14.99 -0.91
N ASP A 273 22.16 15.89 -1.72
CA ASP A 273 22.40 17.27 -1.34
C ASP A 273 21.05 17.96 -1.20
N SER A 274 20.52 17.92 0.01
CA SER A 274 19.43 18.80 0.42
C SER A 274 19.95 20.24 0.42
N PRO A 275 19.10 21.22 0.06
CA PRO A 275 19.53 22.62 -0.02
C PRO A 275 20.02 23.15 1.33
N ARG A 276 19.63 22.53 2.46
CA ARG A 276 20.20 22.84 3.78
C ARG A 276 21.10 21.72 4.29
N LYS A 277 22.17 22.11 4.99
CA LYS A 277 23.01 21.13 5.67
C LYS A 277 22.28 20.57 6.89
N PRO A 278 22.56 19.31 7.27
CA PRO A 278 22.13 18.78 8.56
C PRO A 278 22.53 19.74 9.68
N VAL A 279 21.64 19.92 10.67
CA VAL A 279 21.93 20.77 11.83
C VAL A 279 22.88 20.09 12.84
N GLY A 280 23.16 18.81 12.63
CA GLY A 280 24.15 18.04 13.38
C GLY A 280 24.31 16.61 12.86
N SER A 281 25.21 15.89 13.52
CA SER A 281 25.36 14.43 13.41
C SER A 281 25.19 13.80 14.79
N PHE A 282 24.58 12.63 14.84
CA PHE A 282 24.40 11.83 16.04
C PHE A 282 25.31 10.61 15.99
N LYS A 283 26.11 10.45 17.04
CA LYS A 283 26.96 9.30 17.26
C LYS A 283 26.65 8.71 18.63
N ALA A 284 26.61 7.38 18.71
CA ALA A 284 26.40 6.69 19.98
C ALA A 284 27.40 7.12 21.05
N THR A 285 26.88 7.26 22.26
CA THR A 285 27.62 7.37 23.52
C THR A 285 27.55 6.10 24.35
N MET A 286 26.54 5.26 24.10
CA MET A 286 26.33 3.97 24.74
C MET A 286 27.04 2.87 23.98
N THR A 287 27.62 1.90 24.69
CA THR A 287 28.09 0.66 24.09
C THR A 287 26.93 -0.29 23.81
N LYS A 288 27.18 -1.30 22.97
CA LYS A 288 26.20 -2.35 22.67
C LYS A 288 25.66 -3.04 23.94
N GLU A 289 26.48 -3.22 24.97
CA GLU A 289 26.10 -3.85 26.23
C GLU A 289 25.21 -2.97 27.10
N GLN A 290 25.26 -1.64 26.90
CA GLN A 290 24.43 -0.69 27.63
C GLN A 290 23.05 -0.52 26.98
N LEU A 291 22.92 -0.83 25.69
CA LEU A 291 21.65 -0.79 24.96
C LEU A 291 20.81 -2.03 25.30
N PRO A 292 19.48 -1.89 25.45
CA PRO A 292 18.62 -3.05 25.68
C PRO A 292 18.59 -3.96 24.45
N ARG A 293 18.49 -5.28 24.67
CA ARG A 293 18.38 -6.26 23.57
C ARG A 293 17.10 -6.10 22.74
N PHE A 294 16.04 -5.58 23.35
CA PHE A 294 14.74 -5.34 22.73
C PHE A 294 14.25 -3.94 23.06
N PHE A 295 13.69 -3.28 22.04
CA PHE A 295 13.10 -1.96 22.17
C PHE A 295 12.04 -1.79 21.09
N ASP A 296 10.88 -1.21 21.43
CA ASP A 296 9.76 -1.18 20.50
C ASP A 296 8.85 0.04 20.75
N TRP A 297 8.73 0.94 19.78
CA TRP A 297 7.82 2.07 19.87
C TRP A 297 6.36 1.70 19.56
N ARG A 298 6.07 0.52 19.00
CA ARG A 298 4.72 0.17 18.56
C ARG A 298 3.71 0.20 19.70
N GLY A 299 2.57 0.82 19.40
CA GLY A 299 1.49 1.00 20.38
C GLY A 299 1.88 1.88 21.57
N THR A 300 2.94 2.68 21.46
CA THR A 300 3.19 3.86 22.31
C THR A 300 2.74 5.12 21.57
N PRO A 301 2.60 6.27 22.23
CA PRO A 301 2.22 7.50 21.53
C PRO A 301 3.32 8.10 20.63
N ALA A 302 4.54 7.51 20.63
CA ALA A 302 5.63 7.87 19.73
C ALA A 302 5.46 7.30 18.32
N ASP A 303 4.68 6.22 18.17
CA ASP A 303 4.43 5.53 16.92
C ASP A 303 2.97 5.70 16.55
N VAL A 304 2.68 6.60 15.61
CA VAL A 304 1.33 6.75 15.09
C VAL A 304 0.91 5.52 14.30
N ALA A 305 -0.39 5.33 14.09
CA ALA A 305 -0.90 4.20 13.33
C ALA A 305 -0.25 4.07 11.93
N VAL A 306 -0.14 2.82 11.44
CA VAL A 306 0.27 2.55 10.06
C VAL A 306 -0.66 3.28 9.11
N LYS A 307 -0.07 3.99 8.14
CA LYS A 307 -0.81 4.71 7.09
C LYS A 307 -0.57 4.03 5.74
N ASP A 308 -1.17 4.59 4.70
CA ASP A 308 -1.08 4.05 3.35
C ASP A 308 -0.82 5.16 2.32
N GLN A 309 0.25 5.00 1.55
CA GLN A 309 0.60 5.90 0.45
C GLN A 309 -0.25 5.66 -0.79
N ALA A 310 -0.98 4.54 -0.86
CA ALA A 310 -1.75 4.10 -2.01
C ALA A 310 -0.88 4.10 -3.29
N GLN A 311 -1.38 4.63 -4.41
CA GLN A 311 -0.66 4.65 -5.69
C GLN A 311 0.32 5.83 -5.85
N CYS A 312 0.46 6.68 -4.83
CA CYS A 312 1.36 7.83 -4.85
C CYS A 312 2.76 7.42 -4.40
N GLY A 313 3.81 7.80 -5.14
CA GLY A 313 5.22 7.58 -4.76
C GLY A 313 5.68 8.51 -3.63
N SER A 314 4.95 8.55 -2.53
CA SER A 314 5.09 9.50 -1.42
C SER A 314 5.74 8.91 -0.17
N CYS A 315 6.39 7.75 -0.26
CA CYS A 315 7.07 7.09 0.86
C CYS A 315 8.02 8.03 1.63
N TRP A 316 8.70 8.95 0.94
CA TRP A 316 9.55 9.99 1.52
C TRP A 316 8.79 10.91 2.48
N ALA A 317 7.55 11.29 2.14
CA ALA A 317 6.72 12.14 2.98
C ALA A 317 6.24 11.38 4.22
N PHE A 318 5.81 10.12 4.08
CA PHE A 318 5.41 9.28 5.20
C PHE A 318 6.57 8.93 6.15
N SER A 319 7.77 8.70 5.60
CA SER A 319 8.97 8.48 6.39
C SER A 319 9.34 9.74 7.19
N ALA A 320 9.29 10.91 6.54
CA ALA A 320 9.53 12.19 7.19
C ALA A 320 8.51 12.49 8.29
N THR A 321 7.20 12.36 8.02
CA THR A 321 6.16 12.57 9.04
C THR A 321 6.33 11.59 10.20
N GLY A 322 6.60 10.31 9.95
CA GLY A 322 6.88 9.35 11.02
C GLY A 322 8.00 9.77 11.95
N SER A 323 9.08 10.34 11.41
CA SER A 323 10.16 10.90 12.24
C SER A 323 9.77 12.20 12.94
N LEU A 324 9.02 13.09 12.29
CA LEU A 324 8.50 14.31 12.91
C LEU A 324 7.59 14.00 14.10
N GLU A 325 6.68 13.03 13.95
CA GLU A 325 5.72 12.58 14.97
C GLU A 325 6.46 11.98 16.18
N GLY A 326 7.44 11.11 15.91
CA GLY A 326 8.29 10.49 16.91
C GLY A 326 9.13 11.49 17.71
N ALA A 327 9.83 12.39 17.00
CA ALA A 327 10.63 13.44 17.60
C ALA A 327 9.76 14.39 18.43
N TRP A 328 8.59 14.78 17.90
CA TRP A 328 7.66 15.65 18.61
C TRP A 328 7.17 15.01 19.91
N TYR A 329 6.75 13.74 19.89
CA TYR A 329 6.31 13.07 21.11
C TYR A 329 7.43 12.95 22.14
N THR A 330 8.62 12.50 21.73
CA THR A 330 9.74 12.30 22.66
C THR A 330 10.21 13.59 23.31
N HIS A 331 10.15 14.73 22.62
CA HIS A 331 10.64 15.99 23.19
C HIS A 331 9.55 16.84 23.85
N THR A 332 8.28 16.67 23.49
CA THR A 332 7.17 17.49 24.04
C THR A 332 6.23 16.72 24.96
N GLY A 333 6.26 15.38 24.91
CA GLY A 333 5.29 14.49 25.57
C GLY A 333 3.92 14.45 24.88
N GLN A 334 3.74 15.15 23.75
CA GLN A 334 2.46 15.23 23.05
C GLN A 334 2.50 14.42 21.77
N SER A 335 1.57 13.48 21.61
CA SER A 335 1.42 12.77 20.34
C SER A 335 0.71 13.67 19.33
N ARG A 336 1.21 13.69 18.10
CA ARG A 336 0.65 14.41 16.96
C ARG A 336 0.80 13.56 15.71
N SER A 337 -0.16 13.69 14.79
CA SER A 337 -0.11 13.11 13.45
C SER A 337 0.06 14.26 12.46
N PHE A 338 1.16 14.24 11.70
CA PHE A 338 1.51 15.30 10.75
C PHE A 338 1.13 14.93 9.33
N SER A 339 0.84 15.94 8.52
CA SER A 339 0.32 15.79 7.17
C SER A 339 1.41 15.44 6.16
N GLU A 340 1.30 14.25 5.55
CA GLU A 340 2.08 13.90 4.37
C GLU A 340 1.70 14.75 3.15
N GLN A 341 0.42 15.11 3.03
CA GLN A 341 -0.10 15.86 1.89
C GLN A 341 0.49 17.26 1.81
N GLN A 342 0.70 17.90 2.96
CA GLN A 342 1.39 19.18 3.02
C GLN A 342 2.78 19.07 2.37
N LEU A 343 3.54 18.01 2.66
CA LEU A 343 4.85 17.79 2.06
C LEU A 343 4.75 17.54 0.55
N ILE A 344 3.79 16.71 0.13
CA ILE A 344 3.54 16.37 -1.28
C ILE A 344 3.19 17.60 -2.12
N ASP A 345 2.37 18.49 -1.58
CA ASP A 345 1.87 19.66 -2.32
C ASP A 345 2.85 20.83 -2.31
N CYS A 346 3.69 20.95 -1.28
CA CYS A 346 4.40 22.20 -1.01
C CYS A 346 5.93 22.12 -1.00
N ALA A 347 6.56 20.96 -0.76
CA ALA A 347 8.02 20.86 -0.64
C ALA A 347 8.78 20.86 -1.99
N TRP A 348 8.17 21.43 -3.04
CA TRP A 348 8.69 21.37 -4.40
C TRP A 348 10.01 22.13 -4.56
N ASP A 349 10.13 23.28 -3.91
CA ASP A 349 11.33 24.13 -3.99
C ASP A 349 12.51 23.51 -3.20
N GLU A 350 12.24 22.65 -2.23
CA GLU A 350 13.25 21.93 -1.44
C GLU A 350 13.67 20.60 -2.06
N GLY A 351 13.07 20.18 -3.18
CA GLY A 351 13.42 18.95 -3.90
C GLY A 351 12.39 17.82 -3.79
N GLY A 352 11.24 18.07 -3.16
CA GLY A 352 10.08 17.19 -3.27
C GLY A 352 9.48 17.22 -4.69
N HIS A 353 8.97 16.08 -5.15
CA HIS A 353 8.30 15.95 -6.44
C HIS A 353 6.91 15.30 -6.28
N GLY A 354 6.28 15.52 -5.13
CA GLY A 354 4.96 14.97 -4.81
C GLY A 354 4.92 13.45 -4.94
N CYS A 355 4.00 12.96 -5.78
CA CYS A 355 3.85 11.53 -6.06
C CYS A 355 4.89 10.95 -7.02
N ASP A 356 5.72 11.79 -7.65
CA ASP A 356 6.85 11.33 -8.47
C ASP A 356 8.10 11.11 -7.62
N GLY A 357 8.02 11.28 -6.29
CA GLY A 357 9.08 11.01 -5.32
C GLY A 357 9.57 12.24 -4.57
N GLY A 358 10.62 12.02 -3.77
CA GLY A 358 11.26 13.06 -2.97
C GLY A 358 12.27 12.46 -2.01
N ASP A 359 12.94 13.33 -1.25
CA ASP A 359 13.90 12.96 -0.23
C ASP A 359 13.38 13.34 1.17
N VAL A 360 13.63 12.51 2.18
CA VAL A 360 13.19 12.81 3.56
C VAL A 360 13.80 14.13 4.06
N ARG A 361 15.04 14.46 3.67
CA ARG A 361 15.69 15.72 4.04
C ARG A 361 15.01 16.92 3.41
N SER A 362 14.55 16.80 2.16
CA SER A 362 13.77 17.86 1.52
C SER A 362 12.44 18.13 2.24
N ALA A 363 11.78 17.11 2.80
CA ALA A 363 10.62 17.31 3.67
C ALA A 363 10.98 18.09 4.94
N PHE A 364 12.09 17.75 5.61
CA PHE A 364 12.53 18.46 6.80
C PHE A 364 12.91 19.91 6.51
N ASP A 365 13.63 20.16 5.42
CA ASP A 365 14.02 21.50 4.98
C ASP A 365 12.80 22.37 4.74
N TYR A 366 11.80 21.81 4.06
CA TYR A 366 10.53 22.46 3.83
C TYR A 366 9.83 22.77 5.15
N VAL A 367 9.64 21.80 6.05
CA VAL A 367 8.95 22.02 7.34
C VAL A 367 9.62 23.13 8.15
N THR A 368 10.96 23.16 8.18
CA THR A 368 11.71 24.24 8.83
C THR A 368 11.52 25.58 8.12
N ALA A 369 11.56 25.63 6.79
CA ALA A 369 11.35 26.87 6.02
C ALA A 369 9.93 27.41 6.17
N ALA A 370 8.95 26.51 6.17
CA ALA A 370 7.53 26.80 6.22
C ALA A 370 7.05 27.21 7.63
N GLY A 371 7.92 27.09 8.64
CA GLY A 371 7.63 27.46 10.03
C GLY A 371 6.81 26.42 10.80
N GLY A 372 6.77 25.18 10.31
CA GLY A 372 6.17 24.03 11.00
C GLY A 372 5.37 23.10 10.10
N ALA A 373 4.96 21.97 10.67
CA ALA A 373 4.15 20.95 10.01
C ALA A 373 2.66 21.13 10.36
N ALA A 374 1.80 21.04 9.36
CA ALA A 374 0.36 20.92 9.54
C ALA A 374 0.00 19.56 10.11
N THR A 375 -1.06 19.50 10.91
CA THR A 375 -1.60 18.22 11.34
C THR A 375 -2.34 17.54 10.19
N THR A 376 -2.40 16.23 10.25
CA THR A 376 -3.20 15.40 9.36
C THR A 376 -4.66 15.85 9.29
N ALA A 377 -5.23 16.32 10.40
CA ALA A 377 -6.61 16.83 10.43
C ALA A 377 -6.76 18.18 9.69
N ALA A 378 -5.74 19.05 9.76
CA ALA A 378 -5.75 20.35 9.10
C ALA A 378 -5.40 20.28 7.61
N TYR A 379 -4.63 19.27 7.20
CA TYR A 379 -4.27 19.04 5.80
C TYR A 379 -4.33 17.53 5.49
N PRO A 380 -5.53 16.99 5.22
CA PRO A 380 -5.70 15.55 5.07
C PRO A 380 -5.04 14.99 3.80
N TYR A 381 -4.65 13.71 3.85
CA TYR A 381 -4.08 13.01 2.72
C TYR A 381 -5.09 12.74 1.61
N ALA A 382 -4.70 13.08 0.39
CA ALA A 382 -5.40 12.76 -0.83
C ALA A 382 -4.66 11.61 -1.57
N GLY A 383 -3.34 11.57 -1.55
CA GLY A 383 -2.61 10.58 -2.35
C GLY A 383 -2.58 10.91 -3.85
N LEU A 384 -2.66 12.20 -4.15
CA LEU A 384 -2.39 12.81 -5.44
C LEU A 384 -1.68 14.15 -5.21
N VAL A 385 -1.08 14.72 -6.24
CA VAL A 385 -0.47 16.06 -6.15
C VAL A 385 -1.57 17.12 -6.22
N GLY A 386 -1.67 17.95 -5.19
CA GLY A 386 -2.56 19.10 -5.13
C GLY A 386 -1.83 20.44 -5.22
N LEU A 387 -2.61 21.52 -5.13
CA LEU A 387 -2.06 22.87 -4.96
C LEU A 387 -1.64 23.05 -3.50
N CYS A 388 -0.48 23.66 -3.27
CA CYS A 388 0.00 23.98 -1.94
C CYS A 388 -0.95 24.95 -1.21
N ARG A 389 -1.50 24.53 -0.06
CA ARG A 389 -2.45 25.31 0.76
C ARG A 389 -1.85 25.93 2.02
N ASP A 390 -0.53 25.97 2.09
CA ASP A 390 0.23 26.33 3.28
C ASP A 390 -0.10 27.68 3.92
N ASN A 391 -0.41 28.67 3.08
CA ASN A 391 -0.79 30.02 3.52
C ASN A 391 -2.15 30.07 4.24
N THR A 392 -2.97 29.03 4.09
CA THR A 392 -4.30 28.90 4.71
C THR A 392 -4.36 27.81 5.77
N THR A 393 -3.29 27.03 5.94
CA THR A 393 -3.25 25.91 6.89
C THR A 393 -2.49 26.29 8.15
N ALA A 394 -3.10 26.08 9.31
CA ALA A 394 -2.42 26.23 10.58
C ALA A 394 -1.32 25.16 10.76
N LYS A 395 -0.17 25.58 11.27
CA LYS A 395 1.01 24.72 11.49
C LYS A 395 1.27 24.60 12.98
N GLU A 396 1.66 23.39 13.39
CA GLU A 396 1.95 23.08 14.79
C GLU A 396 3.42 22.73 14.97
N GLY A 397 3.83 21.51 14.58
CA GLY A 397 5.15 20.98 14.91
C GLY A 397 6.27 21.84 14.31
N ILE A 398 7.01 22.58 15.15
CA ILE A 398 8.11 23.44 14.70
C ILE A 398 9.44 22.71 14.90
N PHE A 399 10.22 22.63 13.83
CA PHE A 399 11.47 21.91 13.77
C PHE A 399 12.57 22.81 13.21
N ASP A 400 13.78 22.73 13.78
CA ASP A 400 14.94 23.55 13.39
C ASP A 400 15.74 22.92 12.24
N GLY A 401 15.42 21.69 11.85
CA GLY A 401 16.04 20.95 10.77
C GLY A 401 16.11 19.46 11.09
N PHE A 402 17.15 18.79 10.61
CA PHE A 402 17.35 17.36 10.82
C PHE A 402 18.78 17.01 11.21
N VAL A 403 18.92 15.90 11.93
CA VAL A 403 20.19 15.33 12.39
C VAL A 403 20.44 14.04 11.63
N ARG A 404 21.66 13.86 11.12
CA ARG A 404 22.10 12.60 10.51
C ARG A 404 22.62 11.65 11.58
N VAL A 405 22.28 10.37 11.49
CA VAL A 405 22.82 9.35 12.38
C VAL A 405 24.03 8.70 11.71
N ASP A 406 25.08 8.43 12.50
CA ASP A 406 26.24 7.67 12.03
C ASP A 406 25.81 6.25 11.58
N GLN A 407 26.49 5.73 10.55
CA GLN A 407 26.08 4.50 9.84
C GLN A 407 26.53 3.22 10.57
N ASP A 408 26.20 3.12 11.86
CA ASP A 408 26.45 1.96 12.72
C ASP A 408 25.23 1.63 13.59
N ASP A 409 25.11 0.36 13.97
CA ASP A 409 23.94 -0.16 14.69
C ASP A 409 23.76 0.54 16.04
N GLU A 410 24.83 0.80 16.78
CA GLU A 410 24.78 1.46 18.09
C GLU A 410 24.23 2.88 17.98
N SER A 411 24.68 3.66 16.99
CA SER A 411 24.22 5.03 16.76
C SER A 411 22.75 5.06 16.34
N VAL A 412 22.33 4.14 15.47
CA VAL A 412 20.93 4.00 15.06
C VAL A 412 20.04 3.57 16.22
N MET A 413 20.45 2.59 17.02
CA MET A 413 19.70 2.13 18.21
C MET A 413 19.56 3.23 19.25
N GLU A 414 20.66 3.92 19.59
CA GLU A 414 20.62 4.97 20.60
C GLU A 414 19.83 6.19 20.12
N ALA A 415 19.96 6.57 18.84
CA ALA A 415 19.16 7.65 18.25
C ALA A 415 17.66 7.30 18.28
N LEU A 416 17.28 6.09 17.87
CA LEU A 416 15.90 5.62 17.88
C LEU A 416 15.29 5.65 19.29
N MET A 417 16.08 5.23 20.27
CA MET A 417 15.67 5.18 21.68
C MET A 417 15.49 6.58 22.27
N ARG A 418 16.40 7.50 21.94
CA ARG A 418 16.44 8.85 22.50
C ARG A 418 15.51 9.82 21.79
N HIS A 419 15.37 9.73 20.48
CA HIS A 419 14.70 10.75 19.66
C HIS A 419 13.42 10.27 18.98
N GLY A 420 13.01 9.03 19.26
CA GLY A 420 11.81 8.44 18.69
C GLY A 420 12.08 7.77 17.34
N PRO A 421 11.02 7.30 16.65
CA PRO A 421 11.13 6.72 15.32
C PRO A 421 12.02 7.52 14.34
N LEU A 422 12.87 6.80 13.60
CA LEU A 422 13.81 7.39 12.64
C LEU A 422 13.29 7.22 11.22
N ALA A 423 13.51 8.22 10.38
CA ALA A 423 13.34 8.06 8.95
C ALA A 423 14.58 7.37 8.37
N ILE A 424 14.38 6.31 7.59
CA ILE A 424 15.45 5.54 6.96
C ILE A 424 15.13 5.30 5.48
N GLY A 425 16.18 5.23 4.65
CA GLY A 425 16.09 4.63 3.32
C GLY A 425 16.40 3.14 3.37
N ILE A 426 15.74 2.36 2.52
CA ILE A 426 16.06 0.94 2.30
C ILE A 426 16.08 0.60 0.80
N ASP A 427 16.69 -0.52 0.47
CA ASP A 427 16.48 -1.21 -0.80
C ASP A 427 15.28 -2.16 -0.68
N ALA A 428 14.16 -1.79 -1.29
CA ALA A 428 12.90 -2.54 -1.27
C ALA A 428 12.68 -3.34 -2.58
N ASP A 429 13.76 -3.73 -3.26
CA ASP A 429 13.73 -4.59 -4.44
C ASP A 429 13.34 -6.05 -4.11
N TYR A 430 13.45 -6.92 -5.12
CA TYR A 430 13.37 -8.38 -4.99
C TYR A 430 11.99 -8.91 -4.56
N ASP A 431 11.88 -9.50 -3.38
CA ASP A 431 10.63 -10.05 -2.79
C ASP A 431 10.06 -9.20 -1.67
N PHE A 432 10.60 -8.01 -1.40
CA PHE A 432 10.09 -7.12 -0.38
C PHE A 432 8.56 -6.90 -0.51
N GLY A 433 8.07 -6.69 -1.73
CA GLY A 433 6.63 -6.54 -2.03
C GLY A 433 5.74 -7.74 -1.62
N LEU A 434 6.33 -8.93 -1.48
CA LEU A 434 5.65 -10.18 -1.13
C LEU A 434 5.89 -10.59 0.33
N TYR A 435 6.62 -9.79 1.11
CA TYR A 435 6.91 -10.10 2.51
C TYR A 435 5.63 -10.35 3.32
N SER A 436 5.64 -11.41 4.13
CA SER A 436 4.54 -11.77 5.02
C SER A 436 4.95 -11.73 6.48
N GLU A 437 5.90 -12.57 6.89
CA GLU A 437 6.32 -12.70 8.30
C GLU A 437 7.76 -13.21 8.42
N GLY A 438 8.34 -13.07 9.62
CA GLY A 438 9.71 -13.52 9.90
C GLY A 438 10.77 -12.46 9.66
N VAL A 439 12.05 -12.81 9.81
CA VAL A 439 13.17 -11.87 9.66
C VAL A 439 13.61 -11.83 8.20
N TYR A 440 13.34 -10.72 7.54
CA TYR A 440 13.72 -10.44 6.17
C TYR A 440 15.23 -10.31 6.05
N TYR A 441 15.79 -10.97 5.04
CA TYR A 441 17.21 -10.91 4.70
C TYR A 441 17.36 -11.15 3.21
N GLU A 442 18.05 -10.25 2.53
CA GLU A 442 18.31 -10.36 1.09
C GLU A 442 19.73 -9.90 0.76
N HIS A 443 20.66 -10.85 0.68
CA HIS A 443 22.09 -10.60 0.40
C HIS A 443 22.38 -9.77 -0.87
N ARG A 444 21.43 -9.67 -1.82
CA ARG A 444 21.60 -8.87 -3.05
C ARG A 444 21.28 -7.39 -2.85
N CYS A 445 20.59 -7.04 -1.77
CA CYS A 445 20.28 -5.66 -1.42
C CYS A 445 21.53 -4.78 -1.41
N THR A 446 21.38 -3.54 -1.86
CA THR A 446 22.43 -2.54 -1.77
C THR A 446 22.47 -1.88 -0.39
N THR A 447 23.68 -1.54 0.06
CA THR A 447 23.89 -0.72 1.26
C THR A 447 24.27 0.72 0.90
N ARG A 448 24.29 1.10 -0.39
CA ARG A 448 24.73 2.42 -0.83
C ARG A 448 23.58 3.42 -0.71
N PRO A 449 23.70 4.51 0.09
CA PRO A 449 22.64 5.51 0.26
C PRO A 449 22.04 6.00 -1.06
N SER A 450 22.88 6.27 -2.07
CA SER A 450 22.45 6.77 -3.39
C SER A 450 21.63 5.79 -4.23
N ARG A 451 21.44 4.56 -3.76
CA ARG A 451 20.70 3.49 -4.46
C ARG A 451 19.53 2.94 -3.64
N LEU A 452 19.34 3.43 -2.42
CA LEU A 452 18.16 3.12 -1.61
C LEU A 452 16.95 3.76 -2.27
N ASN A 453 15.86 3.03 -2.37
CA ASN A 453 14.81 3.33 -3.32
C ASN A 453 13.43 3.47 -2.66
N HIS A 454 13.31 3.11 -1.38
CA HIS A 454 12.09 3.25 -0.58
C HIS A 454 12.41 3.86 0.78
N ALA A 455 11.57 4.77 1.25
CA ALA A 455 11.73 5.45 2.53
C ALA A 455 10.68 4.94 3.52
N VAL A 456 11.13 4.52 4.70
CA VAL A 456 10.31 3.86 5.73
C VAL A 456 10.68 4.39 7.11
N VAL A 457 9.99 3.93 8.15
CA VAL A 457 10.21 4.42 9.53
C VAL A 457 10.73 3.29 10.39
N LEU A 458 11.92 3.46 10.98
CA LEU A 458 12.46 2.53 11.97
C LEU A 458 11.79 2.80 13.32
N VAL A 459 11.21 1.77 13.94
CA VAL A 459 10.41 1.91 15.18
C VAL A 459 10.89 1.02 16.33
N GLY A 460 11.80 0.09 16.08
CA GLY A 460 12.34 -0.74 17.15
C GLY A 460 13.40 -1.73 16.68
N TRP A 461 13.81 -2.60 17.59
CA TRP A 461 14.66 -3.75 17.32
C TRP A 461 14.40 -4.86 18.33
N GLY A 462 14.85 -6.06 17.98
CA GLY A 462 14.88 -7.18 18.88
C GLY A 462 15.94 -8.19 18.49
N GLU A 463 15.86 -9.36 19.11
CA GLU A 463 16.66 -10.51 18.77
C GLU A 463 15.79 -11.76 18.67
N ARG A 464 16.10 -12.64 17.72
CA ARG A 464 15.47 -13.95 17.58
C ARG A 464 16.58 -14.96 17.35
N GLU A 465 16.64 -15.98 18.19
CA GLU A 465 17.65 -17.06 18.08
C GLU A 465 19.10 -16.53 18.05
N GLY A 466 19.37 -15.46 18.82
CA GLY A 466 20.69 -14.84 18.90
C GLY A 466 21.04 -13.88 17.74
N GLU A 467 20.15 -13.71 16.77
CA GLU A 467 20.32 -12.77 15.67
C GLU A 467 19.44 -11.53 15.85
N GLY A 468 20.02 -10.36 15.62
CA GLY A 468 19.31 -9.11 15.71
C GLY A 468 18.37 -8.88 14.54
N TYR A 469 17.27 -8.19 14.78
CA TYR A 469 16.43 -7.61 13.74
C TYR A 469 16.00 -6.19 14.08
N TRP A 470 15.77 -5.39 13.05
CA TRP A 470 15.09 -4.11 13.08
C TRP A 470 13.58 -4.31 12.92
N ILE A 471 12.78 -3.45 13.54
CA ILE A 471 11.33 -3.36 13.36
C ILE A 471 11.06 -2.10 12.56
N VAL A 472 10.54 -2.26 11.35
CA VAL A 472 10.34 -1.18 10.39
C VAL A 472 8.86 -1.06 10.04
N ARG A 473 8.31 0.14 10.18
CA ARG A 473 6.96 0.50 9.76
C ARG A 473 6.97 0.87 8.28
N ASN A 474 6.18 0.17 7.49
CA ASN A 474 6.00 0.46 6.07
C ASN A 474 4.79 1.41 5.86
N THR A 475 4.57 1.79 4.62
CA THR A 475 3.59 2.79 4.19
C THR A 475 2.58 2.22 3.20
N TRP A 476 2.37 0.90 3.23
CA TRP A 476 1.53 0.14 2.28
C TRP A 476 0.34 -0.54 2.98
N SER A 477 -0.32 0.18 3.88
CA SER A 477 -1.43 -0.29 4.72
C SER A 477 -1.02 -1.34 5.77
N SER A 478 -1.87 -1.52 6.79
CA SER A 478 -1.73 -2.57 7.79
C SER A 478 -1.92 -3.98 7.22
N LEU A 479 -2.31 -4.10 5.95
CA LEU A 479 -2.63 -5.37 5.32
C LEU A 479 -1.44 -5.97 4.56
N TRP A 480 -0.34 -5.24 4.46
CA TRP A 480 0.96 -5.72 4.01
C TRP A 480 1.84 -6.16 5.19
N GLY A 481 2.66 -7.20 5.01
CA GLY A 481 3.57 -7.69 6.06
C GLY A 481 2.87 -8.12 7.35
N GLN A 482 3.52 -7.85 8.48
CA GLN A 482 3.00 -8.09 9.82
C GLN A 482 2.30 -6.84 10.33
N ASP A 483 1.00 -6.70 10.02
CA ASP A 483 0.18 -5.54 10.40
C ASP A 483 0.75 -4.19 9.91
N GLY A 484 1.38 -4.17 8.73
CA GLY A 484 2.06 -3.01 8.15
C GLY A 484 3.54 -2.87 8.51
N TYR A 485 4.10 -3.82 9.26
CA TYR A 485 5.50 -3.83 9.67
C TYR A 485 6.28 -4.97 9.02
N ILE A 486 7.59 -4.80 8.98
CA ILE A 486 8.57 -5.81 8.59
C ILE A 486 9.67 -5.92 9.63
N LEU A 487 10.13 -7.14 9.87
CA LEU A 487 11.36 -7.38 10.62
C LEU A 487 12.50 -7.55 9.63
N MET A 488 13.54 -6.72 9.70
CA MET A 488 14.70 -6.78 8.80
C MET A 488 15.94 -7.20 9.57
N ALA A 489 16.82 -8.01 8.98
CA ALA A 489 18.04 -8.45 9.62
C ALA A 489 18.89 -7.26 10.10
N ARG A 490 19.38 -7.33 11.34
CA ARG A 490 20.28 -6.35 11.95
C ARG A 490 21.68 -6.93 12.08
N GLY A 491 22.68 -6.10 11.84
CA GLY A 491 24.07 -6.52 11.62
C GLY A 491 24.35 -6.73 10.13
N GLY A 492 25.47 -6.17 9.66
CA GLY A 492 25.85 -6.21 8.24
C GLY A 492 25.14 -5.18 7.35
N ASN A 493 24.23 -4.37 7.93
CA ASN A 493 23.49 -3.30 7.26
C ASN A 493 22.69 -3.79 6.04
N ASP A 494 22.00 -4.93 6.19
CA ASP A 494 21.17 -5.51 5.13
C ASP A 494 20.14 -4.50 4.61
N CYS A 495 20.01 -4.41 3.28
CA CYS A 495 19.17 -3.42 2.59
C CYS A 495 19.38 -1.95 2.99
N GLY A 496 20.52 -1.63 3.60
CA GLY A 496 20.91 -0.25 3.90
C GLY A 496 20.14 0.41 5.04
N VAL A 497 19.52 -0.36 5.94
CA VAL A 497 18.72 0.17 7.07
C VAL A 497 19.46 1.25 7.88
N ALA A 498 20.77 1.11 8.08
CA ALA A 498 21.61 2.08 8.80
C ALA A 498 22.31 3.09 7.88
N SER A 499 22.14 3.00 6.57
CA SER A 499 22.90 3.79 5.59
C SER A 499 22.46 5.26 5.50
N ASP A 500 21.18 5.56 5.73
CA ASP A 500 20.63 6.92 5.58
C ASP A 500 19.61 7.25 6.68
N ALA A 501 19.94 6.90 7.93
CA ALA A 501 19.11 7.19 9.08
C ALA A 501 19.20 8.66 9.50
N VAL A 502 18.04 9.30 9.65
CA VAL A 502 17.90 10.70 10.04
C VAL A 502 16.73 10.90 11.00
N PHE A 503 16.78 11.95 11.81
CA PHE A 503 15.64 12.39 12.61
C PHE A 503 15.47 13.91 12.63
N ALA A 504 14.23 14.36 12.84
CA ALA A 504 13.91 15.78 12.95
C ALA A 504 14.36 16.36 14.30
N LYS A 505 14.92 17.57 14.29
CA LYS A 505 15.25 18.33 15.49
C LYS A 505 14.08 19.24 15.87
N VAL A 506 13.37 18.91 16.94
CA VAL A 506 12.33 19.78 17.52
C VAL A 506 12.96 21.09 18.00
N ALA A 507 12.29 22.21 17.75
CA ALA A 507 12.80 23.51 18.18
C ALA A 507 12.87 23.63 19.71
N ASP A 508 13.98 24.13 20.24
CA ASP A 508 14.32 24.08 21.69
C ASP A 508 13.20 24.66 22.59
N LYS A 509 12.47 25.66 22.10
CA LYS A 509 11.35 26.30 22.85
C LYS A 509 10.16 25.38 23.14
N PHE A 510 10.04 24.25 22.45
CA PHE A 510 8.99 23.24 22.68
C PHE A 510 9.47 22.04 23.49
N VAL A 511 10.78 21.92 23.72
CA VAL A 511 11.35 20.80 24.46
C VAL A 511 10.92 20.90 25.93
N VAL A 512 10.27 19.85 26.41
CA VAL A 512 9.81 19.71 27.79
C VAL A 512 10.83 18.86 28.56
N PRO A 513 11.45 19.41 29.63
CA PRO A 513 12.41 18.65 30.45
C PRO A 513 11.82 17.33 30.97
N GLY A 514 12.52 16.22 30.77
CA GLY A 514 12.11 14.87 31.22
C GLY A 514 11.07 14.16 30.34
N ALA A 515 10.52 14.81 29.31
CA ALA A 515 9.62 14.15 28.36
C ALA A 515 10.32 12.99 27.63
N GLN A 516 11.58 13.20 27.26
CA GLN A 516 12.40 12.23 26.55
C GLN A 516 12.62 10.95 27.37
N ASP A 517 13.02 11.10 28.64
CA ASP A 517 13.23 9.97 29.54
C ASP A 517 11.93 9.19 29.78
N SER A 518 10.82 9.92 29.94
CA SER A 518 9.49 9.33 30.13
C SER A 518 9.04 8.54 28.89
N ALA A 519 9.24 9.10 27.69
CA ALA A 519 8.93 8.42 26.44
C ALA A 519 9.80 7.17 26.26
N MET A 520 11.12 7.29 26.45
CA MET A 520 12.07 6.18 26.36
C MET A 520 11.69 5.01 27.27
N ALA A 521 11.21 5.29 28.50
CA ALA A 521 10.75 4.26 29.41
C ALA A 521 9.57 3.44 28.86
N LEU A 522 8.67 4.04 28.07
CA LEU A 522 7.58 3.33 27.40
C LEU A 522 8.10 2.37 26.32
N GLY A 523 9.02 2.83 25.48
CA GLY A 523 9.64 2.00 24.44
C GLY A 523 10.44 0.82 25.02
N ILE A 524 11.15 1.05 26.14
CA ILE A 524 11.82 -0.02 26.89
C ILE A 524 10.81 -1.02 27.47
N ALA A 525 9.71 -0.54 28.06
CA ALA A 525 8.68 -1.42 28.61
C ALA A 525 8.02 -2.29 27.53
N ARG A 526 7.75 -1.72 26.35
CA ARG A 526 7.29 -2.47 25.17
C ARG A 526 8.32 -3.47 24.68
N GLY A 527 9.61 -3.09 24.64
CA GLY A 527 10.71 -3.99 24.33
C GLY A 527 10.76 -5.22 25.25
N ARG A 528 10.54 -5.03 26.56
CA ARG A 528 10.45 -6.15 27.52
C ARG A 528 9.27 -7.08 27.23
N ALA A 529 8.10 -6.54 26.91
CA ALA A 529 6.95 -7.36 26.53
C ALA A 529 7.19 -8.15 25.24
N LEU A 530 7.90 -7.56 24.27
CA LEU A 530 8.33 -8.24 23.04
C LEU A 530 9.34 -9.36 23.34
N GLN A 531 10.30 -9.11 24.24
CA GLN A 531 11.25 -10.13 24.69
C GLN A 531 10.53 -11.36 25.25
N GLU A 532 9.59 -11.16 26.18
CA GLU A 532 8.80 -12.26 26.75
C GLU A 532 8.00 -13.02 25.68
N GLN A 533 7.52 -12.33 24.64
CA GLN A 533 6.82 -12.98 23.53
C GLN A 533 7.76 -13.87 22.71
N GLU A 534 8.98 -13.41 22.41
CA GLU A 534 9.97 -14.19 21.68
C GLU A 534 10.48 -15.38 22.51
N GLU A 535 10.68 -15.22 23.82
CA GLU A 535 11.05 -16.31 24.73
C GLU A 535 9.96 -17.39 24.78
N ARG A 536 8.68 -17.02 24.90
CA ARG A 536 7.55 -17.96 24.85
C ARG A 536 7.46 -18.71 23.51
N ARG A 537 7.77 -18.02 22.39
CA ARG A 537 7.81 -18.64 21.06
C ARG A 537 8.93 -19.67 20.96
N GLU A 538 10.09 -19.35 21.50
CA GLU A 538 11.25 -20.24 21.52
C GLU A 538 10.96 -21.49 22.38
N GLU A 539 10.40 -21.31 23.58
CA GLU A 539 9.96 -22.42 24.44
C GLU A 539 8.94 -23.33 23.74
N ALA A 540 7.93 -22.75 23.09
CA ALA A 540 6.94 -23.51 22.34
C ALA A 540 7.58 -24.29 21.15
N ARG A 541 8.61 -23.73 20.51
CA ARG A 541 9.35 -24.41 19.44
C ARG A 541 10.17 -25.57 19.99
N ARG A 542 10.87 -25.37 21.12
CA ARG A 542 11.63 -26.43 21.81
C ARG A 542 10.71 -27.59 22.23
N ALA A 543 9.57 -27.28 22.84
CA ALA A 543 8.59 -28.30 23.25
C ALA A 543 8.03 -29.11 22.05
N ARG A 544 7.83 -28.49 20.88
CA ARG A 544 7.42 -29.22 19.66
C ARG A 544 8.53 -30.11 19.10
N ALA A 545 9.80 -29.73 19.25
CA ALA A 545 10.94 -30.52 18.81
C ALA A 545 11.19 -31.74 19.70
N GLU A 546 10.85 -31.66 20.99
CA GLU A 546 11.05 -32.74 21.96
C GLU A 546 9.99 -33.87 21.85
N GLY A 547 8.80 -33.58 21.31
CA GLY A 547 7.73 -34.58 21.07
C GLY A 547 7.14 -35.18 22.36
N PRO A 548 5.94 -35.82 22.33
CA PRO A 548 5.46 -36.53 23.51
C PRO A 548 6.34 -37.78 23.72
N GLU A 549 7.01 -37.86 24.88
CA GLU A 549 7.60 -39.11 25.36
C GLU A 549 6.53 -40.20 25.26
N ARG A 550 6.77 -41.20 24.40
CA ARG A 550 5.94 -42.41 24.33
C ARG A 550 6.17 -43.17 25.64
N SER A 551 5.31 -42.94 26.63
CA SER A 551 5.18 -43.80 27.82
C SER A 551 4.40 -45.06 27.49
#